data_AF-A0A8G1UH69-F1
#
_entry.id   AF-A0A8G1UH69-F1
#
_cell.length_a   1.000
_cell.length_b   1.000
_cell.length_c   1.000
_cell.angle_alpha   90.00
_cell.angle_beta   90.00
_cell.angle_gamma   90.00
#
_symmetry.space_group_name_H-M   'P 1'
#
loop_
_entity.id
_entity.type
_entity.pdbx_description
1 polymer ?
#
loop_
_entity_poly.entity_id
_entity_poly.type
_entity_poly.pdbx_seq_one_letter_code
_entity_poly.pdbx_strand_id
1 'polypeptide(L)'
;MGDQSGRQQLSHALSDLLARSGMTKSQLASDGKLSRTTVHAAFSPDSPPPSDRTLELIAEKLDADPVPLRNLLAIARNEEAAQPRESSVIRVVTEQSEGVLSTYRVETPPDPRLDKYSFDPLRPENLVRSVVQRLRAGRAYELAEAAYWATKPGIYAIFYTGANQLYAPIAGSPIPLYVGAVQSASGAGKAYSRQHTVGQRLEEHRRTLEQSRDLDPRDFMFRVLFIDDLFMGATIDALTTQFKPLWNTTIEGFGNRNPGKARRLPRPKWHELHAGPDSWAADLESRWDRAALVEQVGHHFWAWYHEDTE
;
A
#
# COMPACT_ATOMS: atom_id res chain seq x y z
N MET A 1 35.34 -14.95 -6.79
CA MET A 1 34.97 -13.57 -6.37
C MET A 1 33.47 -13.54 -6.29
N GLY A 2 32.92 -13.44 -5.08
CA GLY A 2 31.47 -13.46 -4.88
C GLY A 2 30.83 -12.23 -5.51
N ASP A 3 29.73 -12.44 -6.22
CA ASP A 3 28.95 -11.38 -6.85
C ASP A 3 28.35 -10.50 -5.73
N GLN A 4 28.81 -9.24 -5.62
CA GLN A 4 28.25 -8.30 -4.65
C GLN A 4 26.90 -7.82 -5.17
N SER A 5 25.86 -7.80 -4.33
CA SER A 5 24.54 -7.27 -4.72
C SER A 5 24.66 -5.85 -5.27
N GLY A 6 23.85 -5.50 -6.27
CA GLY A 6 23.76 -4.16 -6.84
C GLY A 6 23.57 -3.06 -5.80
N ARG A 7 22.90 -3.36 -4.67
CA ARG A 7 22.74 -2.40 -3.57
C ARG A 7 24.05 -2.14 -2.81
N GLN A 8 24.86 -3.18 -2.61
CA GLN A 8 26.19 -3.06 -2.01
C GLN A 8 27.12 -2.28 -2.94
N GLN A 9 27.10 -2.58 -4.24
CA GLN A 9 27.88 -1.88 -5.24
C GLN A 9 27.51 -0.39 -5.31
N LEU A 10 26.22 -0.05 -5.31
CA LEU A 10 25.74 1.33 -5.29
C LEU A 10 26.17 2.07 -4.01
N SER A 11 26.04 1.42 -2.85
CA SER A 11 26.44 2.00 -1.56
C SER A 11 27.94 2.26 -1.49
N HIS A 12 28.75 1.36 -2.04
CA HIS A 12 30.20 1.51 -2.12
C HIS A 12 30.60 2.67 -3.04
N ALA A 13 30.04 2.70 -4.26
CA ALA A 13 30.30 3.77 -5.24
C ALA A 13 29.96 5.17 -4.68
N LEU A 14 28.80 5.31 -4.00
CA LEU A 14 28.42 6.56 -3.36
C LEU A 14 29.38 6.94 -2.23
N SER A 15 29.82 5.98 -1.42
CA SER A 15 30.74 6.22 -0.31
C SER A 15 32.13 6.65 -0.80
N ASP A 16 32.61 6.06 -1.89
CA ASP A 16 33.87 6.44 -2.52
C ASP A 16 33.81 7.86 -3.11
N LEU A 17 32.70 8.21 -3.79
CA LEU A 17 32.48 9.56 -4.31
C LEU A 17 32.41 10.59 -3.17
N LEU A 18 31.72 10.26 -2.08
CA LEU A 18 31.65 11.12 -0.90
C LEU A 18 33.04 11.32 -0.29
N ALA A 19 33.84 10.26 -0.14
CA ALA A 19 35.20 10.35 0.38
C ALA A 19 36.09 11.26 -0.49
N ARG A 20 35.97 11.15 -1.83
CA ARG A 20 36.72 11.99 -2.79
C ARG A 20 36.29 13.46 -2.75
N SER A 21 35.01 13.72 -2.50
CA SER A 21 34.47 15.09 -2.41
C SER A 21 34.93 15.84 -1.15
N GLY A 22 35.40 15.13 -0.11
CA GLY A 22 35.70 15.71 1.20
C GLY A 22 34.47 16.16 2.00
N MET A 23 33.26 15.94 1.48
CA MET A 23 32.01 16.23 2.17
C MET A 23 31.65 15.15 3.20
N THR A 24 30.99 15.57 4.27
CA THR A 24 30.28 14.65 5.17
C THR A 24 28.85 14.41 4.68
N LYS A 25 28.23 13.29 5.08
CA LYS A 25 26.81 13.01 4.80
C LYS A 25 25.87 14.12 5.30
N SER A 26 26.23 14.83 6.37
CA SER A 26 25.42 15.95 6.87
C SER A 26 25.58 17.23 6.03
N GLN A 27 26.75 17.49 5.47
CA GLN A 27 26.95 18.59 4.52
C GLN A 27 26.22 18.29 3.21
N LEU A 28 26.35 17.07 2.70
CA LEU A 28 25.60 16.61 1.51
C LEU A 28 24.08 16.75 1.69
N ALA A 29 23.55 16.42 2.87
CA ALA A 29 22.13 16.60 3.18
C ALA A 29 21.71 18.08 3.16
N SER A 30 22.50 18.94 3.80
CA SER A 30 22.26 20.39 3.85
C SER A 30 22.28 21.02 2.45
N ASP A 31 23.34 20.74 1.69
CA ASP A 31 23.59 21.37 0.38
C ASP A 31 22.68 20.80 -0.71
N GLY A 32 22.33 19.52 -0.62
CA GLY A 32 21.41 18.84 -1.53
C GLY A 32 19.93 19.11 -1.24
N LYS A 33 19.59 19.89 -0.21
CA LYS A 33 18.21 20.05 0.29
C LYS A 33 17.52 18.70 0.56
N LEU A 34 18.29 17.71 1.00
CA LEU A 34 17.82 16.36 1.33
C LEU A 34 17.75 16.20 2.85
N SER A 35 16.85 15.35 3.34
CA SER A 35 16.85 15.02 4.77
C SER A 35 18.07 14.17 5.13
N ARG A 36 18.60 14.33 6.35
CA ARG A 36 19.70 13.48 6.85
C ARG A 36 19.36 11.99 6.78
N THR A 37 18.09 11.63 7.01
CA THR A 37 17.60 10.25 6.91
C THR A 37 17.63 9.75 5.47
N THR A 38 17.25 10.58 4.50
CA THR A 38 17.30 10.25 3.06
C THR A 38 18.73 10.01 2.61
N VAL A 39 19.67 10.86 3.02
CA VAL A 39 21.10 10.67 2.70
C VAL A 39 21.64 9.43 3.42
N HIS A 40 21.29 9.20 4.68
CA HIS A 40 21.73 8.00 5.38
C HIS A 40 21.25 6.71 4.68
N ALA A 41 19.97 6.64 4.30
CA ALA A 41 19.38 5.52 3.59
C ALA A 41 20.02 5.28 2.21
N ALA A 42 20.29 6.35 1.45
CA ALA A 42 20.94 6.24 0.14
C ALA A 42 22.32 5.57 0.20
N PHE A 43 23.04 5.73 1.31
CA PHE A 43 24.38 5.17 1.56
C PHE A 43 24.36 3.89 2.42
N SER A 44 23.20 3.29 2.68
CA SER A 44 23.08 2.05 3.46
C SER A 44 22.69 0.91 2.54
N PRO A 45 23.44 -0.21 2.53
CA PRO A 45 23.08 -1.37 1.73
C PRO A 45 21.81 -2.07 2.22
N ASP A 46 21.42 -1.85 3.49
CA ASP A 46 20.25 -2.48 4.13
C ASP A 46 18.97 -1.63 4.00
N SER A 47 19.06 -0.45 3.37
CA SER A 47 17.93 0.43 3.13
C SER A 47 17.41 0.30 1.69
N PRO A 48 16.11 0.53 1.45
CA PRO A 48 15.55 0.57 0.10
C PRO A 48 16.37 1.47 -0.83
N PRO A 49 16.51 1.11 -2.11
CA PRO A 49 17.27 1.91 -3.06
C PRO A 49 16.68 3.32 -3.17
N PRO A 50 17.53 4.35 -3.33
CA PRO A 50 17.07 5.72 -3.44
C PRO A 50 16.20 5.93 -4.69
N SER A 51 15.36 6.97 -4.65
CA SER A 51 14.66 7.43 -5.86
C SER A 51 15.65 7.99 -6.90
N ASP A 52 15.29 8.01 -8.19
CA ASP A 52 16.16 8.57 -9.24
C ASP A 52 16.49 10.03 -8.96
N ARG A 53 15.50 10.79 -8.50
CA ARG A 53 15.67 12.18 -8.08
C ARG A 53 16.65 12.34 -6.92
N THR A 54 16.60 11.44 -5.94
CA THR A 54 17.55 11.45 -4.82
C THR A 54 18.96 11.15 -5.31
N LEU A 55 19.11 10.19 -6.22
CA LEU A 55 20.40 9.82 -6.80
C LEU A 55 20.99 10.96 -7.64
N GLU A 56 20.17 11.63 -8.46
CA GLU A 56 20.58 12.79 -9.27
C GLU A 56 21.07 13.94 -8.40
N LEU A 57 20.33 14.27 -7.33
CA LEU A 57 20.74 15.33 -6.40
C LEU A 57 22.04 14.99 -5.68
N ILE A 58 22.27 13.72 -5.34
CA ILE A 58 23.53 13.28 -4.74
C ILE A 58 24.67 13.36 -5.77
N ALA A 59 24.46 12.88 -6.99
CA ALA A 59 25.46 12.92 -8.06
C ALA A 59 25.86 14.36 -8.42
N GLU A 60 24.87 15.27 -8.55
CA GLU A 60 25.09 16.70 -8.80
C GLU A 60 25.96 17.34 -7.71
N LYS A 61 25.71 17.02 -6.44
CA LYS A 61 26.46 17.62 -5.32
C LYS A 61 27.85 17.02 -5.11
N LEU A 62 28.05 15.78 -5.56
CA LEU A 62 29.35 15.11 -5.55
C LEU A 62 30.15 15.33 -6.84
N ASP A 63 29.65 16.16 -7.77
CA ASP A 63 30.24 16.42 -9.09
C ASP A 63 30.57 15.11 -9.85
N ALA A 64 29.64 14.16 -9.81
CA ALA A 64 29.80 12.83 -10.35
C ALA A 64 28.89 12.59 -11.55
N ASP A 65 29.37 11.83 -12.53
CA ASP A 65 28.54 11.33 -13.63
C ASP A 65 27.42 10.43 -13.07
N PRO A 66 26.13 10.76 -13.30
CA PRO A 66 25.02 9.95 -12.80
C PRO A 66 24.85 8.63 -13.56
N VAL A 67 25.44 8.45 -14.75
CA VAL A 67 25.20 7.27 -15.60
C VAL A 67 25.63 5.96 -14.93
N PRO A 68 26.86 5.82 -14.38
CA PRO A 68 27.26 4.61 -13.66
C PRO A 68 26.37 4.33 -12.44
N LEU A 69 25.98 5.38 -11.72
CA LEU A 69 25.12 5.26 -10.53
C LEU A 69 23.69 4.82 -10.89
N ARG A 70 23.15 5.30 -12.01
CA ARG A 70 21.84 4.87 -12.54
C ARG A 70 21.84 3.40 -12.93
N ASN A 71 22.93 2.91 -13.53
CA ASN A 71 23.06 1.49 -13.86
C ASN A 71 23.07 0.63 -12.60
N LEU A 72 23.84 1.02 -11.58
CA LEU A 72 23.85 0.34 -10.28
C LEU A 72 22.50 0.42 -9.57
N LEU A 73 21.78 1.54 -9.69
CA LEU A 73 20.42 1.68 -9.17
C LEU A 73 19.42 0.77 -9.88
N ALA A 74 19.53 0.63 -11.20
CA ALA A 74 18.69 -0.28 -11.98
C ALA A 74 18.94 -1.75 -11.57
N ILE A 75 20.20 -2.14 -11.38
CA ILE A 75 20.54 -3.48 -10.85
C ILE A 75 19.96 -3.67 -9.45
N ALA A 76 20.17 -2.71 -8.54
CA ALA A 76 19.64 -2.79 -7.17
C ALA A 76 18.11 -2.89 -7.12
N ARG A 77 17.39 -2.19 -8.00
CA ARG A 77 15.93 -2.27 -8.11
C ARG A 77 15.45 -3.58 -8.72
N ASN A 78 16.17 -4.10 -9.72
CA ASN A 78 15.85 -5.40 -10.31
C ASN A 78 16.08 -6.54 -9.31
N GLU A 79 17.15 -6.48 -8.51
CA GLU A 79 17.38 -7.41 -7.41
C GLU A 79 16.32 -7.29 -6.31
N GLU A 80 15.92 -6.08 -5.92
CA GLU A 80 14.85 -5.84 -4.94
C GLU A 80 13.47 -6.28 -5.47
N ALA A 81 13.21 -6.14 -6.77
CA ALA A 81 11.99 -6.61 -7.41
C ALA A 81 11.97 -8.14 -7.61
N ALA A 82 13.14 -8.75 -7.78
CA ALA A 82 13.31 -10.21 -7.91
C ALA A 82 13.33 -10.91 -6.55
N GLN A 83 13.64 -10.19 -5.47
CA GLN A 83 13.44 -10.69 -4.11
C GLN A 83 11.96 -10.53 -3.75
N PRO A 84 11.24 -11.61 -3.39
CA PRO A 84 9.98 -11.43 -2.69
C PRO A 84 10.27 -10.57 -1.46
N ARG A 85 9.43 -9.56 -1.19
CA ARG A 85 9.53 -8.73 0.03
C ARG A 85 9.25 -9.60 1.25
N GLU A 86 10.19 -10.48 1.58
CA GLU A 86 10.17 -11.25 2.80
C GLU A 86 10.58 -10.30 3.91
N SER A 87 9.58 -9.87 4.69
CA SER A 87 9.83 -9.20 5.96
C SER A 87 10.84 -10.01 6.76
N SER A 88 11.84 -9.35 7.34
CA SER A 88 12.95 -9.92 8.12
C SER A 88 12.55 -10.83 9.30
N VAL A 89 11.25 -10.95 9.57
CA VAL A 89 10.64 -11.86 10.55
C VAL A 89 10.39 -13.27 9.97
N ILE A 90 10.21 -13.43 8.65
CA ILE A 90 10.02 -14.75 8.00
C ILE A 90 11.24 -15.65 8.28
N ARG A 91 12.44 -15.05 8.35
CA ARG A 91 13.68 -15.74 8.71
C ARG A 91 13.67 -16.30 10.15
N VAL A 92 12.99 -15.64 11.08
CA VAL A 92 12.86 -16.11 12.48
C VAL A 92 11.83 -17.23 12.61
N VAL A 93 10.74 -17.17 11.82
CA VAL A 93 9.74 -18.24 11.79
C VAL A 93 10.33 -19.50 11.17
N THR A 94 11.17 -19.40 10.13
CA THR A 94 11.86 -20.56 9.54
C THR A 94 12.86 -21.22 10.50
N GLU A 95 13.52 -20.46 11.38
CA GLU A 95 14.52 -21.02 12.31
C GLU A 95 13.90 -21.59 13.60
N GLN A 96 12.74 -21.10 14.05
CA GLN A 96 12.07 -21.62 15.26
C GLN A 96 10.99 -22.68 15.01
N SER A 97 10.60 -22.91 13.76
CA SER A 97 9.62 -23.95 13.41
C SER A 97 10.24 -25.31 13.08
N GLU A 98 11.56 -25.44 13.07
CA GLU A 98 12.24 -26.75 12.92
C GLU A 98 11.88 -27.75 14.04
N GLY A 99 11.36 -27.28 15.17
CA GLY A 99 11.04 -28.13 16.33
C GLY A 99 9.66 -28.81 16.32
N VAL A 100 8.69 -28.36 15.52
CA VAL A 100 7.28 -28.81 15.69
C VAL A 100 6.71 -29.53 14.46
N LEU A 101 7.30 -29.39 13.27
CA LEU A 101 6.85 -30.05 12.04
C LEU A 101 7.83 -31.11 11.49
N SER A 102 8.93 -31.40 12.20
CA SER A 102 9.99 -32.32 11.78
C SER A 102 9.53 -33.79 11.61
N THR A 103 8.35 -34.18 12.12
CA THR A 103 7.83 -35.55 11.97
C THR A 103 7.15 -35.83 10.62
N TYR A 104 6.96 -34.82 9.77
CA TYR A 104 6.46 -35.00 8.39
C TYR A 104 7.51 -34.58 7.36
N ARG A 105 8.70 -35.19 7.39
CA ARG A 105 9.53 -35.27 6.17
C ARG A 105 8.97 -36.36 5.28
N VAL A 106 8.28 -35.97 4.22
CA VAL A 106 8.07 -36.86 3.07
C VAL A 106 9.44 -37.06 2.44
N GLU A 107 10.10 -38.19 2.74
CA GLU A 107 11.46 -38.52 2.26
C GLU A 107 11.50 -38.88 0.76
N THR A 108 10.36 -38.90 0.08
CA THR A 108 10.28 -39.20 -1.34
C THR A 108 10.29 -37.91 -2.14
N PRO A 109 11.22 -37.72 -3.11
CA PRO A 109 11.14 -36.63 -4.07
C PRO A 109 9.74 -36.63 -4.69
N PRO A 110 9.02 -35.50 -4.72
CA PRO A 110 7.68 -35.47 -5.29
C PRO A 110 7.75 -35.93 -6.75
N ASP A 111 6.87 -36.87 -7.13
CA ASP A 111 6.74 -37.29 -8.52
C ASP A 111 6.30 -36.06 -9.34
N PRO A 112 7.08 -35.60 -10.33
CA PRO A 112 6.75 -34.42 -11.13
C PRO A 112 5.37 -34.50 -11.81
N ARG A 113 4.84 -35.72 -12.00
CA ARG A 113 3.49 -35.95 -12.54
C ARG A 113 2.38 -35.65 -11.53
N LEU A 114 2.70 -35.70 -10.24
CA LEU A 114 1.80 -35.45 -9.11
C LEU A 114 1.92 -34.03 -8.56
N ASP A 115 2.93 -33.25 -8.97
CA ASP A 115 3.10 -31.84 -8.56
C ASP A 115 1.85 -30.99 -8.79
N LYS A 116 1.09 -31.25 -9.87
CA LYS A 116 -0.18 -30.55 -10.15
C LYS A 116 -1.30 -30.85 -9.14
N TYR A 117 -1.16 -31.92 -8.36
CA TYR A 117 -2.07 -32.29 -7.27
C TYR A 117 -1.47 -31.99 -5.88
N SER A 118 -0.25 -31.46 -5.83
CA SER A 118 0.38 -31.02 -4.60
C SER A 118 -0.17 -29.65 -4.21
N PHE A 119 -0.70 -29.54 -2.99
CA PHE A 119 -1.18 -28.28 -2.42
C PHE A 119 -0.53 -28.08 -1.06
N ASP A 120 0.31 -27.06 -0.96
CA ASP A 120 0.90 -26.64 0.31
C ASP A 120 0.05 -25.50 0.92
N PRO A 121 -0.74 -25.77 1.97
CA PRO A 121 -1.59 -24.77 2.60
C PRO A 121 -0.81 -23.64 3.27
N LEU A 122 0.48 -23.83 3.56
CA LEU A 122 1.32 -22.87 4.26
C LEU A 122 2.10 -21.94 3.32
N ARG A 123 1.98 -22.15 1.99
CA ARG A 123 2.52 -21.20 1.02
C ARG A 123 1.93 -19.80 1.25
N PRO A 124 2.74 -18.72 1.20
CA PRO A 124 2.28 -17.37 1.46
C PRO A 124 1.05 -16.97 0.66
N GLU A 125 0.97 -17.37 -0.62
CA GLU A 125 -0.15 -17.05 -1.50
C GLU A 125 -1.45 -17.72 -1.03
N ASN A 126 -1.35 -18.94 -0.51
CA ASN A 126 -2.49 -19.69 0.02
C ASN A 126 -2.95 -19.12 1.38
N LEU A 127 -2.01 -18.67 2.22
CA LEU A 127 -2.34 -17.96 3.45
C LEU A 127 -3.07 -16.65 3.13
N VAL A 128 -2.56 -15.82 2.23
CA VAL A 128 -3.22 -14.58 1.79
C VAL A 128 -4.59 -14.88 1.18
N ARG A 129 -4.69 -15.89 0.32
CA ARG A 129 -5.98 -16.33 -0.25
C ARG A 129 -6.97 -16.72 0.83
N SER A 130 -6.54 -17.42 1.88
CA SER A 130 -7.41 -17.79 3.01
C SER A 130 -7.93 -16.56 3.77
N VAL A 131 -7.09 -15.53 3.96
CA VAL A 131 -7.49 -14.27 4.59
C VAL A 131 -8.51 -13.52 3.72
N VAL A 132 -8.26 -13.42 2.41
CA VAL A 132 -9.20 -12.81 1.45
C VAL A 132 -10.54 -13.55 1.46
N GLN A 133 -10.52 -14.89 1.42
CA GLN A 133 -11.73 -15.71 1.50
C GLN A 133 -12.47 -15.49 2.82
N ARG A 134 -11.75 -15.39 3.95
CA ARG A 134 -12.36 -15.14 5.26
C ARG A 134 -13.03 -13.78 5.32
N LEU A 135 -12.41 -12.73 4.79
CA LEU A 135 -13.01 -11.40 4.68
C LEU A 135 -14.26 -11.44 3.79
N ARG A 136 -14.21 -12.15 2.65
CA ARG A 136 -15.34 -12.32 1.72
C ARG A 136 -16.50 -13.12 2.31
N ALA A 137 -16.23 -14.09 3.17
CA ALA A 137 -17.25 -14.86 3.88
C ALA A 137 -17.80 -14.13 5.12
N GLY A 138 -17.17 -13.01 5.50
CA GLY A 138 -17.60 -12.20 6.64
C GLY A 138 -18.99 -11.62 6.46
N ARG A 139 -19.70 -11.45 7.57
CA ARG A 139 -20.96 -10.70 7.61
C ARG A 139 -20.69 -9.24 7.22
N ALA A 140 -21.59 -8.68 6.42
CA ALA A 140 -21.59 -7.25 6.11
C ALA A 140 -22.41 -6.49 7.15
N TYR A 141 -21.97 -5.28 7.46
CA TYR A 141 -22.60 -4.37 8.43
C TYR A 141 -22.80 -3.01 7.80
N GLU A 142 -23.80 -2.27 8.25
CA GLU A 142 -24.06 -0.93 7.74
C GLU A 142 -22.95 0.03 8.17
N LEU A 143 -22.45 0.85 7.25
CA LEU A 143 -21.43 1.84 7.58
C LEU A 143 -21.96 2.91 8.55
N ALA A 144 -23.27 3.13 8.59
CA ALA A 144 -23.94 3.95 9.60
C ALA A 144 -23.64 3.49 11.04
N GLU A 145 -23.39 2.19 11.26
CA GLU A 145 -23.08 1.61 12.56
C GLU A 145 -21.58 1.60 12.90
N ALA A 146 -20.72 2.19 12.06
CA ALA A 146 -19.26 2.13 12.20
C ALA A 146 -18.73 2.49 13.60
N ALA A 147 -19.39 3.42 14.30
CA ALA A 147 -19.02 3.85 15.65
C ALA A 147 -19.09 2.72 16.70
N TYR A 148 -19.88 1.67 16.46
CA TYR A 148 -20.00 0.51 17.36
C TYR A 148 -18.93 -0.55 17.12
N TRP A 149 -18.12 -0.41 16.07
CA TRP A 149 -17.12 -1.40 15.68
C TRP A 149 -15.76 -1.21 16.36
N ALA A 150 -15.11 -2.34 16.61
CA ALA A 150 -14.11 -2.53 17.66
C ALA A 150 -12.85 -1.65 17.60
N THR A 151 -12.22 -1.60 18.78
CA THR A 151 -11.04 -0.82 19.17
C THR A 151 -9.69 -1.42 18.74
N LYS A 152 -9.63 -2.18 17.64
CA LYS A 152 -8.43 -2.94 17.23
C LYS A 152 -7.97 -2.65 15.78
N PRO A 153 -6.68 -2.88 15.48
CA PRO A 153 -6.10 -2.96 14.13
C PRO A 153 -6.72 -4.09 13.29
N GLY A 154 -6.72 -3.93 11.96
CA GLY A 154 -7.30 -4.90 11.03
C GLY A 154 -7.49 -4.35 9.62
N ILE A 155 -8.10 -5.15 8.77
CA ILE A 155 -8.47 -4.80 7.39
C ILE A 155 -9.98 -4.66 7.25
N TYR A 156 -10.43 -3.82 6.32
CA TYR A 156 -11.83 -3.65 6.00
C TYR A 156 -12.03 -3.38 4.51
N ALA A 157 -13.24 -3.68 4.05
CA ALA A 157 -13.71 -3.39 2.70
C ALA A 157 -15.09 -2.74 2.76
N ILE A 158 -15.33 -1.72 1.95
CA ILE A 158 -16.58 -0.98 1.84
C ILE A 158 -17.25 -1.33 0.51
N PHE A 159 -18.55 -1.58 0.56
CA PHE A 159 -19.40 -2.01 -0.55
C PHE A 159 -20.56 -1.03 -0.72
N TYR A 160 -21.07 -0.92 -1.94
CA TYR A 160 -22.16 -0.02 -2.27
C TYR A 160 -23.48 -0.76 -2.43
N THR A 161 -24.57 -0.20 -1.93
CA THR A 161 -25.94 -0.77 -2.00
C THR A 161 -27.01 0.25 -2.39
N GLY A 162 -26.63 1.50 -2.66
CA GLY A 162 -27.57 2.58 -2.99
C GLY A 162 -27.93 2.71 -4.46
N ALA A 163 -28.54 3.85 -4.80
CA ALA A 163 -29.12 4.14 -6.12
C ALA A 163 -28.35 5.17 -6.98
N ASN A 164 -27.19 5.64 -6.53
CA ASN A 164 -26.35 6.58 -7.29
C ASN A 164 -25.88 5.90 -8.58
N GLN A 165 -26.24 6.49 -9.73
CA GLN A 165 -26.01 5.92 -11.05
C GLN A 165 -24.54 5.67 -11.37
N LEU A 166 -23.62 6.44 -10.79
CA LEU A 166 -22.18 6.24 -10.97
C LEU A 166 -21.74 4.85 -10.47
N TYR A 167 -22.44 4.28 -9.50
CA TYR A 167 -22.07 3.04 -8.82
C TYR A 167 -23.08 1.91 -9.03
N ALA A 168 -24.09 2.14 -9.87
CA ALA A 168 -25.10 1.13 -10.20
C ALA A 168 -24.51 -0.23 -10.65
N PRO A 169 -23.40 -0.31 -11.41
CA PRO A 169 -22.84 -1.61 -11.83
C PRO A 169 -22.43 -2.54 -10.69
N ILE A 170 -22.08 -2.00 -9.52
CA ILE A 170 -21.63 -2.79 -8.36
C ILE A 170 -22.60 -2.76 -7.18
N ALA A 171 -23.74 -2.08 -7.31
CA ALA A 171 -24.73 -1.95 -6.25
C ALA A 171 -25.26 -3.33 -5.83
N GLY A 172 -25.12 -3.68 -4.55
CA GLY A 172 -25.51 -4.99 -4.00
C GLY A 172 -24.58 -6.15 -4.39
N SER A 173 -23.49 -5.89 -5.12
CA SER A 173 -22.51 -6.90 -5.49
C SER A 173 -21.49 -7.17 -4.37
N PRO A 174 -20.76 -8.30 -4.40
CA PRO A 174 -19.66 -8.55 -3.47
C PRO A 174 -18.35 -7.83 -3.84
N ILE A 175 -18.37 -6.90 -4.81
CA ILE A 175 -17.19 -6.17 -5.27
C ILE A 175 -16.98 -4.95 -4.37
N PRO A 176 -15.81 -4.83 -3.71
CA PRO A 176 -15.53 -3.68 -2.86
C PRO A 176 -15.33 -2.41 -3.70
N LEU A 177 -15.93 -1.32 -3.24
CA LEU A 177 -15.70 0.02 -3.76
C LEU A 177 -14.42 0.64 -3.19
N TYR A 178 -14.08 0.27 -1.94
CA TYR A 178 -12.85 0.68 -1.26
C TYR A 178 -12.35 -0.41 -0.31
N VAL A 179 -11.02 -0.51 -0.17
CA VAL A 179 -10.34 -1.40 0.77
C VAL A 179 -9.32 -0.59 1.56
N GLY A 180 -9.24 -0.85 2.86
CA GLY A 180 -8.27 -0.20 3.73
C GLY A 180 -7.80 -1.08 4.89
N ALA A 181 -6.73 -0.65 5.53
CA ALA A 181 -6.16 -1.29 6.70
C ALA A 181 -5.87 -0.25 7.79
N VAL A 182 -5.81 -0.73 9.03
CA VAL A 182 -5.33 0.01 10.19
C VAL A 182 -4.34 -0.89 10.90
N GLN A 183 -3.07 -0.49 10.92
CA GLN A 183 -1.99 -1.24 11.55
C GLN A 183 -1.91 -0.96 13.05
N SER A 184 -1.29 -1.87 13.78
CA SER A 184 -0.93 -1.70 15.18
C SER A 184 0.14 -0.61 15.32
N ALA A 185 0.11 0.12 16.44
CA ALA A 185 1.18 1.09 16.72
C ALA A 185 2.48 0.34 17.05
N SER A 186 3.52 0.51 16.24
CA SER A 186 4.82 -0.12 16.46
C SER A 186 5.70 0.68 17.45
N GLY A 187 6.01 0.10 18.61
CA GLY A 187 7.27 0.32 19.35
C GLY A 187 7.46 1.60 20.19
N ALA A 188 8.16 1.43 21.31
CA ALA A 188 8.47 2.43 22.33
C ALA A 188 9.11 3.74 21.80
N GLY A 189 8.69 4.89 22.35
CA GLY A 189 9.46 6.14 22.28
C GLY A 189 8.92 7.25 21.37
N LYS A 190 7.74 7.13 20.76
CA LYS A 190 7.05 8.28 20.14
C LYS A 190 5.72 8.54 20.84
N ALA A 191 5.77 9.49 21.78
CA ALA A 191 4.58 10.11 22.32
C ALA A 191 3.74 10.71 21.17
N TYR A 192 2.44 10.42 21.18
CA TYR A 192 1.40 10.99 20.31
C TYR A 192 1.39 10.60 18.82
N SER A 193 1.06 9.35 18.50
CA SER A 193 0.08 9.11 17.45
C SER A 193 -1.06 8.32 18.05
N ARG A 194 -2.25 8.93 18.18
CA ARG A 194 -3.46 8.27 18.68
C ARG A 194 -3.60 6.92 17.95
N GLN A 195 -3.65 5.83 18.71
CA GLN A 195 -3.94 4.50 18.17
C GLN A 195 -5.25 4.64 17.38
N HIS A 196 -5.17 4.56 16.05
CA HIS A 196 -6.37 4.51 15.24
C HIS A 196 -6.83 3.06 15.21
N THR A 197 -8.12 2.87 15.44
CA THR A 197 -8.78 1.56 15.38
C THR A 197 -9.56 1.46 14.08
N VAL A 198 -9.91 0.26 13.62
CA VAL A 198 -10.74 0.11 12.42
C VAL A 198 -12.07 0.86 12.59
N GLY A 199 -12.71 0.80 13.77
CA GLY A 199 -13.94 1.55 14.04
C GLY A 199 -13.77 3.06 13.89
N GLN A 200 -12.72 3.65 14.46
CA GLN A 200 -12.43 5.08 14.28
C GLN A 200 -12.19 5.44 12.81
N ARG A 201 -11.51 4.57 12.06
CA ARG A 201 -11.23 4.81 10.64
C ARG A 201 -12.48 4.72 9.78
N LEU A 202 -13.35 3.75 10.04
CA LEU A 202 -14.65 3.64 9.39
C LEU A 202 -15.56 4.83 9.74
N GLU A 203 -15.50 5.32 10.98
CA GLU A 203 -16.23 6.53 11.39
C GLU A 203 -15.72 7.78 10.67
N GLU A 204 -14.40 7.91 10.44
CA GLU A 204 -13.84 8.98 9.60
C GLU A 204 -14.40 8.91 8.17
N HIS A 205 -14.46 7.71 7.58
CA HIS A 205 -15.03 7.50 6.24
C HIS A 205 -16.52 7.81 6.19
N ARG A 206 -17.27 7.39 7.20
CA ARG A 206 -18.70 7.67 7.35
C ARG A 206 -18.96 9.18 7.36
N ARG A 207 -18.17 9.94 8.12
CA ARG A 207 -18.25 11.42 8.15
C ARG A 207 -17.88 12.07 6.83
N THR A 208 -16.88 11.54 6.13
CA THR A 208 -16.55 12.02 4.77
C THR A 208 -17.72 11.84 3.80
N LEU A 209 -18.49 10.75 3.93
CA LEU A 209 -19.71 10.52 3.15
C LEU A 209 -20.86 11.44 3.57
N GLU A 210 -21.03 11.73 4.86
CA GLU A 210 -22.01 12.73 5.33
C GLU A 210 -21.76 14.12 4.75
N GLN A 211 -20.50 14.45 4.48
CA GLN A 211 -20.07 15.71 3.85
C GLN A 211 -20.08 15.65 2.32
N SER A 212 -20.54 14.55 1.73
CA SER A 212 -20.68 14.43 0.28
C SER A 212 -21.99 15.07 -0.19
N ARG A 213 -22.04 15.48 -1.46
CA ARG A 213 -23.24 16.10 -2.05
C ARG A 213 -24.22 15.10 -2.65
N ASP A 214 -23.79 13.86 -2.89
CA ASP A 214 -24.50 12.88 -3.73
C ASP A 214 -24.41 11.44 -3.21
N LEU A 215 -23.89 11.22 -2.00
CA LEU A 215 -23.81 9.90 -1.37
C LEU A 215 -24.38 9.94 0.05
N ASP A 216 -25.10 8.89 0.42
CA ASP A 216 -25.63 8.70 1.77
C ASP A 216 -24.85 7.57 2.47
N PRO A 217 -24.28 7.75 3.67
CA PRO A 217 -23.61 6.67 4.39
C PRO A 217 -24.45 5.39 4.59
N ARG A 218 -25.78 5.49 4.56
CA ARG A 218 -26.72 4.34 4.66
C ARG A 218 -26.72 3.46 3.41
N ASP A 219 -26.21 3.97 2.30
CA ASP A 219 -26.04 3.22 1.05
C ASP A 219 -24.74 2.40 1.02
N PHE A 220 -24.04 2.29 2.14
CA PHE A 220 -22.76 1.60 2.23
C PHE A 220 -22.76 0.54 3.31
N MET A 221 -22.20 -0.61 2.94
CA MET A 221 -21.93 -1.72 3.83
C MET A 221 -20.43 -1.87 3.98
N PHE A 222 -19.96 -2.48 5.06
CA PHE A 222 -18.57 -2.87 5.19
C PHE A 222 -18.42 -4.27 5.77
N ARG A 223 -17.25 -4.86 5.50
CA ARG A 223 -16.75 -6.07 6.15
C ARG A 223 -15.43 -5.76 6.80
N VAL A 224 -15.13 -6.43 7.90
CA VAL A 224 -13.90 -6.24 8.67
C VAL A 224 -13.31 -7.58 9.06
N LEU A 225 -11.99 -7.65 9.10
CA LEU A 225 -11.26 -8.78 9.63
C LEU A 225 -10.08 -8.27 10.47
N PHE A 226 -10.04 -8.69 11.74
CA PHE A 226 -8.92 -8.39 12.62
C PHE A 226 -7.85 -9.47 12.41
N ILE A 227 -6.70 -9.06 11.91
CA ILE A 227 -5.57 -9.93 11.58
C ILE A 227 -4.28 -9.28 12.08
N ASP A 228 -3.23 -10.08 12.19
CA ASP A 228 -1.89 -9.57 12.49
C ASP A 228 -1.39 -8.63 11.37
N ASP A 229 -0.66 -7.59 11.75
CA ASP A 229 -0.06 -6.61 10.85
C ASP A 229 0.77 -7.28 9.74
N LEU A 230 1.38 -8.43 10.03
CA LEU A 230 2.14 -9.25 9.09
C LEU A 230 1.36 -9.57 7.79
N PHE A 231 0.08 -9.89 7.91
CA PHE A 231 -0.74 -10.32 6.78
C PHE A 231 -1.44 -9.16 6.07
N MET A 232 -1.47 -7.96 6.67
CA MET A 232 -2.26 -6.84 6.16
C MET A 232 -1.79 -6.40 4.77
N GLY A 233 -0.49 -6.16 4.58
CA GLY A 233 0.06 -5.66 3.31
C GLY A 233 -0.30 -6.56 2.13
N ALA A 234 0.11 -7.83 2.20
CA ALA A 234 -0.16 -8.80 1.14
C ALA A 234 -1.66 -9.02 0.90
N THR A 235 -2.49 -8.92 1.94
CA THR A 235 -3.95 -9.01 1.78
C THR A 235 -4.54 -7.80 1.05
N ILE A 236 -4.09 -6.58 1.37
CA ILE A 236 -4.52 -5.37 0.67
C ILE A 236 -4.10 -5.41 -0.80
N ASP A 237 -2.87 -5.87 -1.08
CA ASP A 237 -2.36 -6.02 -2.44
C ASP A 237 -3.19 -7.05 -3.23
N ALA A 238 -3.50 -8.19 -2.61
CA ALA A 238 -4.34 -9.22 -3.22
C ALA A 238 -5.77 -8.72 -3.50
N LEU A 239 -6.39 -8.02 -2.54
CA LEU A 239 -7.72 -7.43 -2.71
C LEU A 239 -7.73 -6.35 -3.81
N THR A 240 -6.70 -5.50 -3.85
CA THR A 240 -6.57 -4.42 -4.84
C THR A 240 -6.32 -4.98 -6.24
N THR A 241 -5.50 -6.02 -6.34
CA THR A 241 -5.23 -6.71 -7.62
C THR A 241 -6.47 -7.43 -8.12
N GLN A 242 -7.15 -8.16 -7.25
CA GLN A 242 -8.31 -8.97 -7.62
C GLN A 242 -9.54 -8.13 -7.97
N PHE A 243 -9.84 -7.10 -7.17
CA PHE A 243 -11.10 -6.36 -7.30
C PHE A 243 -10.94 -4.99 -7.93
N LYS A 244 -9.70 -4.50 -8.07
CA LYS A 244 -9.37 -3.15 -8.56
C LYS A 244 -10.32 -2.08 -7.98
N PRO A 245 -10.54 -1.97 -6.65
CA PRO A 245 -11.60 -1.12 -6.10
C PRO A 245 -11.52 0.32 -6.62
N LEU A 246 -12.64 0.85 -7.14
CA LEU A 246 -12.68 2.12 -7.85
C LEU A 246 -12.04 3.28 -7.06
N TRP A 247 -12.32 3.38 -5.76
CA TRP A 247 -11.81 4.45 -4.89
C TRP A 247 -10.36 4.26 -4.44
N ASN A 248 -9.78 3.07 -4.66
CA ASN A 248 -8.36 2.82 -4.44
C ASN A 248 -7.51 3.07 -5.69
N THR A 249 -8.07 2.92 -6.90
CA THR A 249 -7.27 2.83 -8.15
C THR A 249 -7.56 3.94 -9.17
N THR A 250 -8.81 4.39 -9.28
CA THR A 250 -9.23 5.27 -10.39
C THR A 250 -9.68 6.63 -9.89
N ILE A 251 -10.62 6.63 -8.93
CA ILE A 251 -11.14 7.82 -8.25
C ILE A 251 -10.50 7.90 -6.86
N GLU A 252 -9.20 8.16 -6.86
CA GLU A 252 -8.40 8.17 -5.63
C GLU A 252 -8.72 9.35 -4.71
N GLY A 253 -8.40 9.18 -3.42
CA GLY A 253 -8.40 10.25 -2.43
C GLY A 253 -9.48 10.16 -1.35
N PHE A 254 -10.39 9.18 -1.43
CA PHE A 254 -11.41 8.94 -0.40
C PHE A 254 -10.81 8.80 1.01
N GLY A 255 -9.70 8.05 1.13
CA GLY A 255 -9.02 7.85 2.40
C GLY A 255 -8.14 9.02 2.86
N ASN A 256 -8.07 10.13 2.13
CA ASN A 256 -7.21 11.24 2.53
C ASN A 256 -7.77 11.98 3.74
N ARG A 257 -6.88 12.44 4.62
CA ARG A 257 -7.22 13.34 5.73
C ARG A 257 -6.86 14.76 5.34
N ASN A 258 -7.51 15.75 5.98
CA ASN A 258 -7.16 17.16 5.81
C ASN A 258 -5.65 17.36 6.07
N PRO A 259 -4.87 17.82 5.07
CA PRO A 259 -3.42 17.91 5.17
C PRO A 259 -2.95 19.09 6.04
N GLY A 260 -3.87 19.96 6.47
CA GLY A 260 -3.61 21.20 7.22
C GLY A 260 -3.14 22.35 6.32
N LYS A 261 -3.10 23.57 6.88
CA LYS A 261 -2.78 24.81 6.14
C LYS A 261 -1.38 24.85 5.50
N ALA A 262 -0.45 24.02 5.97
CA ALA A 262 0.94 24.02 5.53
C ALA A 262 1.17 23.34 4.16
N ARG A 263 0.20 22.56 3.66
CA ARG A 263 0.34 21.78 2.43
C ARG A 263 -0.69 22.24 1.40
N ARG A 264 -0.23 22.92 0.35
CA ARG A 264 -1.03 23.23 -0.84
C ARG A 264 -1.04 22.03 -1.77
N LEU A 265 -1.98 21.11 -1.54
CA LEU A 265 -2.24 19.98 -2.43
C LEU A 265 -3.49 20.27 -3.28
N PRO A 266 -3.53 19.82 -4.54
CA PRO A 266 -4.75 19.91 -5.34
C PRO A 266 -5.85 19.05 -4.72
N ARG A 267 -7.10 19.38 -5.04
CA ARG A 267 -8.26 18.60 -4.61
C ARG A 267 -8.13 17.15 -5.14
N PRO A 268 -8.25 16.11 -4.29
CA PRO A 268 -8.23 14.72 -4.77
C PRO A 268 -9.43 14.41 -5.67
N LYS A 269 -9.29 13.45 -6.59
CA LYS A 269 -10.35 13.08 -7.55
C LYS A 269 -11.67 12.74 -6.88
N TRP A 270 -11.64 11.94 -5.81
CA TRP A 270 -12.85 11.58 -5.06
C TRP A 270 -13.58 12.82 -4.53
N HIS A 271 -12.83 13.77 -3.97
CA HIS A 271 -13.39 15.02 -3.48
C HIS A 271 -13.87 15.93 -4.62
N GLU A 272 -13.21 15.94 -5.77
CA GLU A 272 -13.74 16.66 -6.94
C GLU A 272 -15.10 16.10 -7.38
N LEU A 273 -15.28 14.77 -7.32
CA LEU A 273 -16.52 14.13 -7.74
C LEU A 273 -17.64 14.34 -6.72
N HIS A 274 -17.35 14.14 -5.42
CA HIS A 274 -18.37 13.98 -4.37
C HIS A 274 -18.38 15.03 -3.26
N ALA A 275 -17.32 15.81 -3.05
CA ALA A 275 -17.28 16.71 -1.89
C ALA A 275 -18.43 17.72 -1.95
N GLY A 276 -19.13 17.85 -0.83
CA GLY A 276 -20.06 18.94 -0.56
C GLY A 276 -19.32 20.19 -0.05
N PRO A 277 -20.05 21.29 0.20
CA PRO A 277 -19.48 22.55 0.67
C PRO A 277 -18.81 22.43 2.05
N ASP A 278 -19.29 21.53 2.91
CA ASP A 278 -18.76 21.35 4.28
C ASP A 278 -17.53 20.43 4.35
N SER A 279 -17.11 19.88 3.22
CA SER A 279 -15.91 19.04 3.14
C SER A 279 -14.65 19.90 3.29
N TRP A 280 -13.67 19.37 4.03
CA TRP A 280 -12.35 20.00 4.18
C TRP A 280 -11.62 20.28 2.85
N ALA A 281 -12.00 19.58 1.78
CA ALA A 281 -11.42 19.71 0.45
C ALA A 281 -12.12 20.77 -0.42
N ALA A 282 -13.19 21.41 0.07
CA ALA A 282 -13.98 22.39 -0.68
C ALA A 282 -13.11 23.59 -1.13
N ASP A 283 -12.18 24.05 -0.29
CA ASP A 283 -11.31 25.19 -0.59
C ASP A 283 -10.02 24.82 -1.34
N LEU A 284 -9.80 23.54 -1.66
CA LEU A 284 -8.62 23.13 -2.41
C LEU A 284 -8.73 23.49 -3.89
N GLU A 285 -7.59 23.77 -4.49
CA GLU A 285 -7.46 24.04 -5.92
C GLU A 285 -8.01 22.85 -6.74
N SER A 286 -9.05 23.11 -7.53
CA SER A 286 -9.59 22.13 -8.47
C SER A 286 -8.65 21.98 -9.67
N ARG A 287 -8.38 20.73 -10.06
CA ARG A 287 -7.53 20.38 -11.22
C ARG A 287 -8.13 19.33 -12.13
N TRP A 288 -9.34 18.89 -11.83
CA TRP A 288 -9.98 17.80 -12.57
C TRP A 288 -11.30 18.29 -13.13
N ASP A 289 -11.57 17.91 -14.37
CA ASP A 289 -12.90 18.04 -14.93
C ASP A 289 -13.80 16.92 -14.39
N ARG A 290 -14.93 17.31 -13.79
CA ARG A 290 -15.89 16.35 -13.24
C ARG A 290 -16.48 15.45 -14.31
N ALA A 291 -16.71 15.95 -15.53
CA ALA A 291 -17.25 15.12 -16.62
C ALA A 291 -16.24 14.03 -17.02
N ALA A 292 -14.97 14.39 -17.19
CA ALA A 292 -13.91 13.41 -17.44
C ALA A 292 -13.75 12.37 -16.30
N LEU A 293 -13.99 12.74 -15.04
CA LEU A 293 -13.99 11.79 -13.93
C LEU A 293 -15.18 10.82 -14.02
N VAL A 294 -16.36 11.28 -14.42
CA VAL A 294 -17.52 10.40 -14.66
C VAL A 294 -17.24 9.40 -15.78
N GLU A 295 -16.59 9.83 -16.87
CA GLU A 295 -16.15 8.93 -17.94
C GLU A 295 -15.13 7.89 -17.44
N GLN A 296 -14.18 8.29 -16.58
CA GLN A 296 -13.23 7.35 -15.96
C GLN A 296 -13.94 6.28 -15.12
N VAL A 297 -15.02 6.62 -14.41
CA VAL A 297 -15.85 5.65 -13.67
C VAL A 297 -16.51 4.66 -14.64
N GLY A 298 -17.08 5.16 -15.74
CA GLY A 298 -17.67 4.31 -16.77
C GLY A 298 -16.66 3.34 -17.38
N HIS A 299 -15.49 3.84 -17.77
CA HIS A 299 -14.40 3.03 -18.32
C HIS A 299 -13.91 1.98 -17.32
N HIS A 300 -13.79 2.35 -16.04
CA HIS A 300 -13.38 1.42 -15.00
C HIS A 300 -14.29 0.20 -14.91
N PHE A 301 -15.61 0.42 -14.81
CA PHE A 301 -16.55 -0.69 -14.76
C PHE A 301 -16.64 -1.44 -16.08
N TRP A 302 -16.52 -0.75 -17.22
CA TRP A 302 -16.46 -1.41 -18.52
C TRP A 302 -15.27 -2.38 -18.63
N ALA A 303 -14.07 -1.94 -18.26
CA ALA A 303 -12.86 -2.76 -18.29
C ALA A 303 -12.98 -3.96 -17.35
N TRP A 304 -13.57 -3.76 -16.17
CA TRP A 304 -13.80 -4.85 -15.19
C TRP A 304 -14.65 -6.00 -15.77
N TYR A 305 -15.65 -5.70 -16.60
CA TYR A 305 -16.48 -6.73 -17.23
C TYR A 305 -15.84 -7.44 -18.43
N HIS A 306 -14.84 -6.83 -19.08
CA HIS A 306 -14.28 -7.32 -20.36
C HIS A 306 -12.84 -7.83 -20.26
N GLU A 307 -12.10 -7.47 -19.20
CA GLU A 307 -10.74 -7.98 -18.97
C GLU A 307 -10.71 -9.38 -18.32
N ASP A 308 -11.81 -9.84 -17.72
CA ASP A 308 -11.91 -11.19 -17.10
C ASP A 308 -12.36 -12.29 -18.10
N THR A 309 -12.47 -11.97 -19.40
CA THR A 309 -12.92 -12.89 -20.47
C THR A 309 -11.84 -13.38 -21.43
N GLU A 310 -10.56 -13.08 -21.20
CA GLU A 310 -9.40 -13.63 -21.94
C GLU A 310 -8.52 -14.50 -21.04
#